data_AF-A0AAW1N7I3-F1
#
_entry.id   AF-A0AAW1N7I3-F1
#
_cell.length_a   1.000
_cell.length_b   1.000
_cell.length_c   1.000
_cell.angle_alpha   90.00
_cell.angle_beta   90.00
_cell.angle_gamma   90.00
#
_symmetry.space_group_name_H-M   'P 1'
#
loop_
_entity.id
_entity.type
_entity.pdbx_description
1 polymer ?
#
loop_
_entity_poly.entity_id
_entity_poly.type
_entity_poly.pdbx_seq_one_letter_code
_entity_poly.pdbx_strand_id
1 'polypeptide(L)'
;MTKAMLTPKYDTTSVIETLEKKQTKTNEYYDQNTDHLSDLLPNQEILMQIDTRNWTPTKVIKESDSPESYQVQTLDGNQYRRNRIHLKRMRTPTSNTRWKPISEEQDTSETNEDTNET
;
A
#
# COMPACT_ATOMS: atom_id res chain seq x y z
N MET A 1 26.55 0.70 26.50
CA MET A 1 25.25 0.66 27.19
C MET A 1 24.93 -0.79 27.51
N THR A 2 24.63 -1.09 28.77
CA THR A 2 24.74 -2.42 29.40
C THR A 2 23.56 -3.35 29.11
N LYS A 3 23.83 -4.49 28.46
CA LYS A 3 22.89 -5.59 28.11
C LYS A 3 21.94 -6.02 29.26
N ALA A 4 22.34 -5.79 30.51
CA ALA A 4 21.58 -6.09 31.72
C ALA A 4 20.28 -5.27 31.91
N MET A 5 20.13 -4.09 31.29
CA MET A 5 18.88 -3.30 31.41
C MET A 5 17.78 -3.72 30.43
N LEU A 6 18.11 -4.57 29.45
CA LEU A 6 17.18 -5.04 28.40
C LEU A 6 16.72 -6.49 28.64
N THR A 7 17.22 -7.16 29.67
CA THR A 7 16.78 -8.51 30.00
C THR A 7 15.49 -8.45 30.83
N PRO A 8 14.46 -9.23 30.47
CA PRO A 8 13.22 -9.28 31.23
C PRO A 8 13.47 -9.78 32.66
N LYS A 9 12.64 -9.33 33.59
CA LYS A 9 12.70 -9.72 35.02
C LYS A 9 12.48 -11.23 35.24
N TYR A 10 11.85 -11.90 34.28
CA TYR A 10 11.48 -13.31 34.35
C TYR A 10 12.21 -14.10 33.27
N ASP A 11 12.40 -15.40 33.50
CA ASP A 11 12.91 -16.31 32.47
C ASP A 11 11.92 -16.39 31.30
N THR A 12 12.36 -15.96 30.13
CA THR A 12 11.55 -15.92 28.91
C THR A 12 11.98 -16.95 27.87
N THR A 13 12.93 -17.84 28.17
CA THR A 13 13.47 -18.82 27.21
C THR A 13 12.36 -19.62 26.52
N SER A 14 11.47 -20.25 27.30
CA SER A 14 10.33 -21.01 26.77
C SER A 14 9.33 -20.15 26.00
N VAL A 15 9.12 -18.90 26.43
CA VAL A 15 8.24 -17.94 25.74
C VAL A 15 8.84 -17.53 24.39
N ILE A 16 10.14 -17.28 24.34
CA ILE A 16 10.87 -16.96 23.10
C ILE A 16 10.78 -18.14 22.13
N GLU A 17 11.09 -19.36 22.58
CA GLU A 17 10.99 -20.56 21.73
C GLU A 17 9.59 -20.77 21.17
N THR A 18 8.55 -20.56 21.99
CA THR A 18 7.17 -20.69 21.52
C THR A 18 6.76 -19.59 20.55
N LEU A 19 7.29 -18.37 20.70
CA LEU A 19 7.09 -17.27 19.76
C LEU A 19 7.80 -17.55 18.43
N GLU A 20 9.05 -18.00 18.47
CA GLU A 20 9.82 -18.36 17.27
C GLU A 20 9.12 -19.47 16.48
N LYS A 21 8.68 -20.54 17.15
CA LYS A 21 7.93 -21.64 16.50
C LYS A 21 6.63 -21.16 15.85
N LYS A 22 5.95 -20.17 16.44
CA LYS A 22 4.74 -19.58 15.84
C LYS A 22 5.10 -18.75 14.61
N GLN A 23 6.13 -17.91 14.72
CA GLN A 23 6.59 -17.07 13.61
C GLN A 23 7.07 -17.90 12.42
N THR A 24 7.85 -18.95 12.65
CA THR A 24 8.33 -19.84 11.57
C THR A 24 7.16 -20.51 10.86
N LYS A 25 6.21 -21.07 11.62
CA LYS A 25 5.02 -21.72 11.04
C LYS A 25 4.16 -20.74 10.24
N THR A 26 3.96 -19.52 10.74
CA THR A 26 3.20 -18.49 10.02
C THR A 26 3.93 -18.06 8.75
N ASN A 27 5.25 -17.90 8.80
CA ASN A 27 6.06 -17.55 7.64
C ASN A 27 6.01 -18.64 6.57
N GLU A 28 6.26 -19.90 6.95
CA GLU A 28 6.17 -21.06 6.05
C GLU A 28 4.82 -21.16 5.35
N TYR A 29 3.73 -20.96 6.09
CA TYR A 29 2.38 -20.99 5.52
C TYR A 29 2.12 -19.81 4.58
N TYR A 30 2.62 -18.62 4.91
CA TYR A 30 2.46 -17.42 4.08
C TYR A 30 3.25 -17.53 2.78
N ASP A 31 4.52 -17.94 2.86
CA ASP A 31 5.44 -18.05 1.74
C ASP A 31 4.94 -19.05 0.67
N GLN A 32 4.23 -20.11 1.08
CA GLN A 32 3.66 -21.11 0.16
C GLN A 32 2.68 -20.53 -0.88
N ASN A 33 2.01 -19.42 -0.57
CA ASN A 33 0.98 -18.84 -1.43
C ASN A 33 1.29 -17.38 -1.79
N THR A 34 2.55 -16.98 -1.69
CA THR A 34 3.01 -15.62 -1.97
C THR A 34 3.67 -15.56 -3.34
N ASP A 35 3.11 -14.75 -4.23
CA ASP A 35 3.70 -14.42 -5.52
C ASP A 35 4.44 -13.08 -5.44
N HIS A 36 5.69 -13.06 -5.91
CA HIS A 36 6.48 -11.83 -5.98
C HIS A 36 5.98 -10.92 -7.12
N LEU A 37 5.78 -9.65 -6.79
CA LEU A 37 5.38 -8.64 -7.77
C LEU A 37 6.57 -8.17 -8.60
N SER A 38 6.37 -7.93 -9.90
CA SER A 38 7.44 -7.46 -10.79
C SER A 38 8.06 -6.15 -10.34
N ASP A 39 9.38 -6.02 -10.42
CA ASP A 39 10.12 -4.83 -10.00
C ASP A 39 9.71 -3.56 -10.73
N LEU A 40 9.99 -2.42 -10.08
CA LEU A 40 9.70 -1.09 -10.60
C LEU A 40 11.00 -0.37 -10.94
N LEU A 41 11.02 0.32 -12.08
CA LEU A 41 12.20 1.08 -12.49
C LEU A 41 12.23 2.44 -11.79
N PRO A 42 13.43 2.97 -11.48
CA PRO A 42 13.59 4.35 -11.08
C PRO A 42 12.94 5.29 -12.10
N ASN A 43 12.33 6.37 -11.61
CA ASN A 43 11.60 7.36 -12.38
C ASN A 43 10.31 6.87 -13.08
N GLN A 44 9.86 5.64 -12.82
CA GLN A 44 8.60 5.15 -13.38
C GLN A 44 7.39 5.80 -12.70
N GLU A 45 6.37 6.16 -13.49
CA GLU A 45 5.07 6.63 -12.98
C GLU A 45 4.22 5.43 -12.53
N ILE A 46 3.74 5.52 -11.29
CA ILE A 46 3.02 4.45 -10.61
C ILE A 46 1.89 5.05 -9.78
N LEU A 47 1.01 4.19 -9.27
CA LEU A 47 0.02 4.54 -8.27
C LEU A 47 0.49 4.02 -6.91
N MET A 48 0.51 4.88 -5.91
CA MET A 48 0.79 4.52 -4.52
C MET A 48 -0.49 4.54 -3.69
N GLN A 49 -0.66 3.54 -2.86
CA GLN A 49 -1.73 3.49 -1.88
C GLN A 49 -1.40 4.40 -0.68
N ILE A 50 -2.23 5.42 -0.44
CA ILE A 50 -2.14 6.29 0.75
C ILE A 50 -2.95 5.67 1.88
N ASP A 51 -4.20 5.32 1.60
CA ASP A 51 -5.15 4.68 2.52
C ASP A 51 -5.67 3.36 1.94
N THR A 52 -6.53 2.66 2.66
CA THR A 52 -7.09 1.38 2.20
C THR A 52 -7.76 1.43 0.83
N ARG A 53 -8.33 2.56 0.41
CA ARG A 53 -9.02 2.72 -0.88
C ARG A 53 -8.39 3.74 -1.83
N ASN A 54 -7.52 4.61 -1.31
CA ASN A 54 -7.03 5.77 -2.05
C ASN A 54 -5.68 5.45 -2.71
N TRP A 55 -5.63 5.58 -4.03
CA TRP A 55 -4.44 5.40 -4.86
C TRP A 55 -4.07 6.72 -5.52
N THR A 56 -2.85 7.19 -5.30
CA THR A 56 -2.38 8.49 -5.76
C THR A 56 -1.23 8.32 -6.75
N PRO A 57 -1.23 9.04 -7.88
CA PRO A 57 -0.13 9.02 -8.82
C PRO A 57 1.17 9.52 -8.17
N THR A 58 2.24 8.77 -8.35
CA THR A 58 3.55 9.05 -7.76
C THR A 58 4.65 8.52 -8.67
N LYS A 59 5.89 8.90 -8.38
CA LYS A 59 7.07 8.49 -9.14
C LYS A 59 8.02 7.67 -8.26
N VAL A 60 8.56 6.60 -8.80
CA VAL A 60 9.61 5.82 -8.11
C VAL A 60 10.90 6.63 -8.08
N ILE A 61 11.50 6.78 -6.89
CA ILE A 61 12.85 7.32 -6.76
C ILE A 61 13.86 6.17 -6.92
N LYS A 62 13.76 5.16 -6.05
CA LYS A 62 14.68 4.00 -6.00
C LYS A 62 14.14 2.90 -5.09
N GLU A 63 14.78 1.74 -5.15
CA GLU A 63 14.65 0.68 -4.15
C GLU A 63 15.22 1.13 -2.79
N SER A 64 14.63 0.61 -1.72
CA SER A 64 15.05 0.83 -0.33
C SER A 64 15.95 -0.31 0.13
N ASP A 65 16.66 -0.12 1.25
CA ASP A 65 17.51 -1.16 1.84
C ASP A 65 16.74 -2.41 2.32
N SER A 66 15.41 -2.33 2.44
CA SER A 66 14.55 -3.46 2.82
C SER A 66 14.01 -4.15 1.57
N PRO A 67 13.86 -5.49 1.59
CA PRO A 67 13.31 -6.23 0.46
C PRO A 67 11.92 -5.72 0.09
N GLU A 68 11.64 -5.68 -1.22
CA GLU A 68 10.38 -5.23 -1.82
C GLU A 68 9.92 -3.83 -1.43
N SER A 69 10.78 -3.01 -0.81
CA SER A 69 10.43 -1.67 -0.38
C SER A 69 11.02 -0.64 -1.33
N TYR A 70 10.23 0.38 -1.68
CA TYR A 70 10.61 1.45 -2.59
C TYR A 70 10.45 2.81 -1.92
N GLN A 71 11.32 3.74 -2.31
CA GLN A 71 11.15 5.17 -2.05
C GLN A 71 10.44 5.80 -3.24
N VAL A 72 9.34 6.49 -2.96
CA VAL A 72 8.48 7.12 -3.98
C VAL A 72 8.24 8.58 -3.64
N GLN A 73 8.05 9.41 -4.66
CA GLN A 73 7.82 10.85 -4.53
C GLN A 73 6.47 11.23 -5.13
N THR A 74 5.59 11.79 -4.29
CA THR A 74 4.31 12.35 -4.77
C THR A 74 4.53 13.63 -5.55
N LEU A 75 3.51 14.05 -6.30
CA LEU A 75 3.54 15.31 -7.06
C LEU A 75 3.78 16.53 -6.16
N ASP A 76 3.33 16.46 -4.91
CA ASP A 76 3.55 17.50 -3.89
C ASP A 76 5.00 17.55 -3.37
N GLY A 77 5.87 16.67 -3.86
CA GLY A 77 7.28 16.58 -3.47
C GLY A 77 7.55 15.72 -2.23
N ASN A 78 6.51 15.23 -1.55
CA ASN A 78 6.65 14.38 -0.37
C ASN A 78 7.21 13.00 -0.72
N GLN A 79 8.13 12.50 0.11
CA GLN A 79 8.76 11.20 -0.08
C GLN A 79 8.22 10.17 0.90
N TYR A 80 7.92 8.98 0.40
CA TYR A 80 7.38 7.88 1.20
C TYR A 80 8.16 6.59 0.98
N ARG A 81 8.24 5.78 2.03
CA ARG A 81 8.66 4.38 1.93
C ARG A 81 7.43 3.49 1.84
N ARG A 82 7.31 2.72 0.76
CA ARG A 82 6.19 1.80 0.54
C ARG A 82 6.67 0.45 0.04
N ASN A 83 6.05 -0.61 0.55
CA ASN A 83 6.23 -1.95 0.02
C ASN A 83 5.61 -2.02 -1.40
N ARG A 84 6.21 -2.82 -2.26
CA ARG A 84 5.80 -3.13 -3.62
C ARG A 84 4.31 -3.51 -3.73
N ILE A 85 3.73 -4.18 -2.74
CA ILE A 85 2.29 -4.51 -2.70
C ILE A 85 1.38 -3.28 -2.69
N HIS A 86 1.86 -2.17 -2.13
CA HIS A 86 1.15 -0.88 -2.06
C HIS A 86 1.42 0.00 -3.28
N LEU A 87 2.12 -0.51 -4.28
CA LEU A 87 2.48 0.19 -5.50
C LEU A 87 1.89 -0.56 -6.71
N LYS A 88 1.25 0.17 -7.62
CA LYS A 88 0.72 -0.38 -8.87
C LYS A 88 1.34 0.34 -10.05
N ARG A 89 1.73 -0.43 -11.07
CA ARG A 89 2.13 0.16 -12.34
C ARG A 89 0.95 0.95 -12.89
N MET A 90 1.18 2.20 -13.26
CA MET A 90 0.15 2.96 -13.96
C MET A 90 -0.05 2.29 -15.32
N ARG A 91 -1.29 1.86 -15.62
CA ARG A 91 -1.61 1.38 -16.95
C ARG A 91 -1.56 2.62 -17.85
N THR A 92 -0.56 2.72 -18.72
CA THR A 92 -0.69 3.63 -19.85
C THR A 92 -1.95 3.24 -20.60
N PRO A 93 -2.75 4.19 -21.10
CA PRO A 93 -3.93 3.86 -21.88
C PRO A 93 -3.49 3.32 -23.24
N THR A 94 -3.05 2.07 -23.29
CA THR A 94 -3.27 1.25 -24.48
C THR A 94 -4.78 1.02 -24.53
N SER A 95 -5.48 1.93 -25.22
CA SER A 95 -6.89 1.88 -25.65
C SER A 95 -7.81 0.93 -24.86
N ASN A 96 -8.78 1.51 -24.16
CA ASN A 96 -9.87 0.89 -23.37
C ASN A 96 -9.53 0.57 -21.91
N THR A 97 -9.60 1.59 -21.05
CA THR A 97 -10.54 1.63 -19.91
C THR A 97 -10.48 3.02 -19.29
N ARG A 98 -11.57 3.79 -19.42
CA ARG A 98 -11.70 5.16 -18.95
C ARG A 98 -11.96 5.16 -17.44
N TRP A 99 -10.92 5.27 -16.62
CA TRP A 99 -11.09 5.70 -15.23
C TRP A 99 -11.30 7.22 -15.25
N LYS A 100 -12.50 7.67 -14.89
CA LYS A 100 -12.74 9.08 -14.56
C LYS A 100 -12.47 9.26 -13.07
N PRO A 101 -11.63 10.23 -12.65
CA PRO A 101 -11.55 10.60 -11.24
C PRO A 101 -12.92 11.12 -10.80
N ILE A 102 -13.38 10.66 -9.64
CA ILE A 102 -14.51 11.26 -8.93
C ILE A 102 -13.99 12.58 -8.39
N SER A 103 -14.27 13.67 -9.09
CA SER A 103 -14.27 15.00 -8.52
C SER A 103 -15.69 15.29 -8.04
N GLU A 104 -15.77 15.50 -6.72
CA GLU A 104 -16.88 16.00 -5.93
C GLU A 104 -17.65 17.17 -6.59
N GLU A 105 -18.91 17.32 -6.17
CA GLU A 105 -19.82 18.45 -6.37
C GLU A 105 -20.59 18.53 -7.70
N GLN A 106 -21.89 18.21 -7.64
CA GLN A 106 -22.95 19.19 -7.91
C GLN A 106 -24.13 18.92 -6.96
N ASP A 107 -24.17 19.70 -5.89
CA ASP A 107 -25.40 20.12 -5.24
C ASP A 107 -26.20 20.97 -6.25
N THR A 108 -27.42 20.55 -6.57
CA THR A 108 -28.52 21.47 -6.83
C THR A 108 -29.83 20.83 -6.38
N SER A 109 -30.28 21.31 -5.23
CA SER A 109 -31.66 21.43 -4.76
C SER A 109 -32.77 21.60 -5.81
N GLU A 110 -33.91 21.00 -5.48
CA GLU A 110 -35.29 21.54 -5.54
C GLU A 110 -36.16 21.53 -6.82
N THR A 111 -37.30 20.83 -6.66
CA THR A 111 -38.69 21.31 -6.86
C THR A 111 -39.43 21.02 -8.19
N ASN A 112 -40.43 20.13 -8.04
CA ASN A 112 -41.79 20.00 -8.63
C ASN A 112 -42.01 20.16 -10.14
N GLU A 113 -42.74 19.20 -10.74
CA GLU A 113 -44.17 19.34 -11.09
C GLU A 113 -44.71 18.00 -11.64
N ASP A 114 -45.74 17.49 -10.97
CA ASP A 114 -46.52 16.33 -11.40
C ASP A 114 -47.64 16.86 -12.32
N THR A 115 -47.44 16.77 -13.64
CA THR A 115 -48.46 17.07 -14.65
C THR A 115 -48.93 15.78 -15.30
N ASN A 116 -50.16 15.42 -14.93
CA ASN A 116 -51.20 14.68 -15.65
C ASN A 116 -50.99 14.31 -17.14
N GLU A 117 -51.48 13.12 -17.52
CA GLU A 117 -52.20 12.73 -18.75
C GLU A 117 -52.11 11.18 -18.88
N THR A 118 -53.10 10.38 -19.28
CA THR A 118 -54.45 10.52 -19.86
C THR A 118 -55.25 9.28 -19.46
#